data_AF-A0A292QNE3-F1
#
_entry.id   AF-A0A292QNE3-F1
#
_cell.length_a   1.000
_cell.length_b   1.000
_cell.length_c   1.000
_cell.angle_alpha   90.00
_cell.angle_beta   90.00
_cell.angle_gamma   90.00
#
_symmetry.space_group_name_H-M   'P 1'
#
loop_
_entity.id
_entity.type
_entity.pdbx_description
1 polymer ?
#
loop_
_entity_poly.entity_id
_entity_poly.type
_entity_poly.pdbx_seq_one_letter_code
_entity_poly.pdbx_strand_id
1 'polypeptide(L)' 'MKDERNRIFARNLKAERYRKGITQAELAEFVNVSESTVSLLERGLQTPSIFLVYDISKVLNVDINDLLKNIS' A
#
# COMPACT_ATOMS: atom_id res chain seq x y z
N MET A 1 11.57 -11.74 -9.11
CA MET A 1 10.23 -11.73 -9.78
C MET A 1 9.10 -11.28 -8.86
N LYS A 2 8.75 -11.98 -7.77
CA LYS A 2 7.74 -11.45 -6.81
C LYS A 2 8.29 -10.30 -5.95
N ASP A 3 9.54 -10.41 -5.53
CA ASP A 3 10.16 -9.44 -4.62
C ASP A 3 10.35 -8.04 -5.23
N GLU A 4 10.45 -7.95 -6.56
CA GLU A 4 10.60 -6.67 -7.25
C GLU A 4 9.27 -5.94 -7.36
N ARG A 5 8.21 -6.65 -7.76
CA ARG A 5 6.83 -6.11 -7.80
C ARG A 5 6.38 -5.63 -6.43
N ASN A 6 6.68 -6.39 -5.37
CA ASN A 6 6.37 -5.97 -3.99
C ASN A 6 7.16 -4.73 -3.58
N ARG A 7 8.45 -4.62 -3.96
CA ARG A 7 9.25 -3.42 -3.68
C ARG A 7 8.71 -2.18 -4.39
N ILE A 8 8.26 -2.31 -5.63
CA ILE A 8 7.66 -1.21 -6.39
C ILE A 8 6.34 -0.77 -5.75
N PHE A 9 5.45 -1.71 -5.47
CA PHE A 9 4.19 -1.45 -4.76
C PHE A 9 4.43 -0.77 -3.40
N ALA A 10 5.36 -1.30 -2.61
CA ALA A 10 5.72 -0.79 -1.29
C ALA A 10 6.14 0.69 -1.34
N ARG A 11 6.96 1.06 -2.33
CA ARG A 11 7.41 2.44 -2.55
C ARG A 11 6.24 3.35 -2.93
N ASN A 12 5.37 2.91 -3.83
CA ASN A 12 4.21 3.69 -4.27
C ASN A 12 3.23 3.88 -3.10
N LEU A 13 2.88 2.82 -2.38
CA LEU A 13 2.03 2.86 -1.19
C LEU A 13 2.55 3.86 -0.15
N LYS A 14 3.83 3.74 0.21
CA LYS A 14 4.46 4.61 1.20
C LYS A 14 4.44 6.07 0.75
N ALA A 15 4.71 6.33 -0.53
CA ALA A 15 4.66 7.68 -1.08
C ALA A 15 3.25 8.28 -1.02
N GLU A 16 2.22 7.56 -1.47
CA GLU A 16 0.84 8.05 -1.43
C GLU A 16 0.33 8.22 0.01
N ARG A 17 0.69 7.32 0.93
CA ARG A 17 0.35 7.47 2.35
C ARG A 17 0.94 8.76 2.93
N TYR A 18 2.21 9.06 2.64
CA TYR A 18 2.82 10.33 3.07
C TYR A 18 2.17 11.55 2.43
N ARG A 19 1.79 11.50 1.15
CA ARG A 19 1.06 12.60 0.50
C ARG A 19 -0.31 12.84 1.12
N LYS A 20 -0.98 11.77 1.56
CA LYS A 20 -2.24 11.85 2.31
C LYS A 20 -2.07 12.40 3.73
N GLY A 21 -0.87 12.31 4.29
CA GLY A 21 -0.54 12.84 5.62
C GLY A 21 -0.96 11.95 6.79
N ILE A 22 -1.17 10.65 6.56
CA ILE A 22 -1.59 9.70 7.60
C ILE A 22 -0.46 8.73 7.98
N THR A 23 -0.50 8.22 9.20
CA THR A 23 0.41 7.22 9.76
C THR A 23 0.09 5.80 9.25
N GLN A 24 1.00 4.85 9.50
CA GLN A 24 0.75 3.44 9.18
C GLN A 24 -0.41 2.86 10.02
N ALA A 25 -0.51 3.26 11.29
CA ALA A 25 -1.59 2.89 12.18
C ALA A 25 -2.95 3.37 11.67
N GLU A 26 -3.05 4.65 11.28
CA GLU A 26 -4.29 5.22 10.72
C GLU A 26 -4.69 4.53 9.41
N LEU A 27 -3.74 4.30 8.48
CA LEU A 27 -4.04 3.54 7.26
C LEU A 27 -4.56 2.14 7.59
N ALA A 28 -3.93 1.46 8.55
CA ALA A 28 -4.32 0.12 8.96
C ALA A 28 -5.74 0.07 9.54
N GLU A 29 -6.09 1.05 10.37
CA GLU A 29 -7.44 1.23 10.91
C GLU A 29 -8.46 1.43 9.79
N PHE A 30 -8.18 2.32 8.83
CA PHE A 30 -9.11 2.63 7.74
C PHE A 30 -9.38 1.46 6.78
N VAL A 31 -8.41 0.55 6.61
CA VAL A 31 -8.56 -0.65 5.75
C VAL A 31 -8.75 -1.94 6.54
N ASN A 32 -9.02 -1.82 7.86
CA ASN A 32 -9.30 -2.93 8.76
C ASN A 32 -8.24 -4.05 8.74
N VAL A 33 -6.97 -3.67 8.90
CA VAL A 33 -5.83 -4.58 9.06
C VAL A 33 -4.97 -4.18 10.26
N SER A 34 -3.98 -5.00 10.61
CA SER A 34 -3.01 -4.63 11.63
C SER A 34 -1.99 -3.60 11.11
N GLU A 35 -1.49 -2.72 11.98
CA GLU A 35 -0.37 -1.82 11.64
C GLU A 35 0.85 -2.61 11.11
N SER A 36 1.13 -3.77 11.70
CA SER A 36 2.15 -4.71 11.23
C SER A 36 1.96 -5.13 9.77
N THR A 37 0.71 -5.28 9.32
CA THR A 37 0.39 -5.58 7.92
C THR A 37 0.81 -4.43 7.01
N VAL A 38 0.42 -3.19 7.34
CA VAL A 38 0.84 -2.00 6.58
C VAL A 38 2.37 -1.87 6.58
N SER A 39 3.03 -2.11 7.71
CA SER A 39 4.50 -2.11 7.81
C SER A 39 5.18 -3.17 6.94
N LEU A 40 4.62 -4.38 6.86
CA LEU A 40 5.13 -5.44 5.97
C LEU A 40 4.92 -5.09 4.49
N LEU A 41 3.77 -4.49 4.16
CA LEU A 41 3.47 -4.00 2.80
C LEU A 41 4.44 -2.89 2.39
N GLU A 42 4.67 -1.87 3.21
CA GLU A 42 5.58 -0.75 2.91
C GLU A 42 7.07 -1.14 2.90
N ARG A 43 7.41 -2.34 3.38
CA ARG A 43 8.74 -2.94 3.24
C ARG A 43 8.84 -3.92 2.07
N GLY A 44 7.73 -4.19 1.37
CA GLY A 44 7.68 -5.16 0.28
C GLY A 44 7.83 -6.62 0.74
N LEU A 45 7.63 -6.89 2.04
CA LEU A 45 7.77 -8.21 2.64
C LEU A 45 6.48 -9.04 2.59
N GLN A 46 5.35 -8.39 2.26
CA GLN A 46 4.06 -9.04 2.08
C GLN A 46 3.45 -8.61 0.75
N THR A 47 2.78 -9.57 0.09
CA THR A 47 2.00 -9.30 -1.12
C THR A 47 0.58 -8.95 -0.70
N PRO A 48 0.03 -7.78 -1.08
CA PRO A 48 -1.37 -7.45 -0.77
C PRO A 48 -2.33 -8.28 -1.62
N SER A 49 -3.55 -8.49 -1.14
CA SER A 49 -4.65 -8.97 -1.99
C SER A 49 -5.17 -7.82 -2.87
N ILE A 50 -5.82 -8.15 -3.99
CA ILE A 50 -6.40 -7.12 -4.87
C ILE A 50 -7.44 -6.24 -4.17
N PHE A 51 -8.24 -6.83 -3.27
CA PHE A 51 -9.22 -6.08 -2.47
C PHE A 51 -8.55 -5.10 -1.51
N LEU A 52 -7.47 -5.51 -0.85
CA LEU A 52 -6.72 -4.60 0.02
C LEU A 52 -6.09 -3.44 -0.77
N VAL A 53 -5.56 -3.69 -1.97
CA VAL A 53 -5.07 -2.62 -2.84
C VAL A 53 -6.18 -1.65 -3.22
N TYR A 54 -7.38 -2.17 -3.55
CA TYR A 54 -8.55 -1.35 -3.84
C TYR A 54 -8.96 -0.49 -2.64
N ASP A 55 -9.08 -1.07 -1.44
CA ASP A 55 -9.48 -0.35 -0.23
C ASP A 55 -8.47 0.76 0.13
N ILE A 56 -7.18 0.45 0.04
CA ILE A 56 -6.09 1.43 0.20
C ILE A 56 -6.25 2.58 -0.80
N SER A 57 -6.56 2.30 -2.08
CA SER A 57 -6.73 3.36 -3.08
C SER A 57 -7.88 4.31 -2.72
N LYS A 58 -8.95 3.80 -2.13
CA LYS A 58 -10.10 4.61 -1.67
C LYS A 58 -9.74 5.48 -0.49
N VAL A 59 -9.05 4.93 0.52
CA VAL A 59 -8.61 5.69 1.70
C VAL A 59 -7.64 6.80 1.31
N LEU A 60 -6.67 6.48 0.45
CA LEU A 60 -5.67 7.44 -0.01
C LEU A 60 -6.21 8.42 -1.06
N ASN A 61 -7.39 8.17 -1.62
CA ASN A 61 -8.03 8.97 -2.68
C ASN A 61 -7.13 9.10 -3.92
N VAL A 62 -6.61 7.97 -4.39
CA VAL A 62 -5.76 7.84 -5.58
C VAL A 62 -6.32 6.79 -6.53
N ASP A 63 -5.88 6.78 -7.78
CA ASP A 63 -6.23 5.69 -8.70
C ASP A 63 -5.46 4.43 -8.30
N ILE A 64 -6.06 3.25 -8.49
CA ILE A 64 -5.38 1.98 -8.19
C ILE A 64 -4.08 1.82 -9.01
N ASN A 65 -4.03 2.40 -10.21
CA ASN A 65 -2.85 2.41 -11.07
C ASN A 65 -1.70 3.22 -10.49
N ASP A 66 -1.95 4.22 -9.62
CA ASP A 66 -0.88 4.95 -8.93
C ASP A 66 -0.12 4.02 -7.97
N LEU A 67 -0.84 3.12 -7.30
CA LEU A 67 -0.25 2.10 -6.43
C LEU A 67 0.50 1.02 -7.22
N LEU A 68 0.02 0.68 -8.42
CA LEU A 68 0.59 -0.36 -9.28
C LEU A 68 1.60 0.16 -10.32
N LYS A 69 1.89 1.46 -10.31
CA LYS A 69 2.74 2.10 -11.31
C LYS A 69 4.12 1.45 -11.39
N ASN A 70 4.54 1.15 -12.62
CA ASN A 70 5.81 0.51 -12.98
C ASN A 70 5.97 -0.95 -12.51
N ILE A 71 4.89 -1.64 -12.13
CA ILE A 71 4.93 -3.08 -11.90
C ILE A 71 4.93 -3.80 -13.27
N SER A 72 6.00 -4.57 -13.55
CA SER A 72 6.15 -5.43 -14.74
C SER A 72 6.42 -6.87 -14.36
#